data_AF-A0A1F8EYV8-F1
#
_entry.id   AF-A0A1F8EYV8-F1
#
_cell.length_a   1.000
_cell.length_b   1.000
_cell.length_c   1.000
_cell.angle_alpha   90.00
_cell.angle_beta   90.00
_cell.angle_gamma   90.00
#
_symmetry.space_group_name_H-M   'P 1'
#
loop_
_entity.id
_entity.type
_entity.pdbx_description
1 polymer ?
#
loop_
_entity_poly.entity_id
_entity_poly.type
_entity_poly.pdbx_seq_one_letter_code
_entity_poly.pdbx_strand_id
1 'polypeptide(L)'
;MSGHSKWSQIKRKKALTDKKRGQIFSKLSRAITLAARKGADPKTNLELARAMEKARIENVPNENIERAVKKISEKNSNQLEELAIEALASSNIALKIRAITDNRNRTLAEIKKILADFGVKMVQPGSLQWLFGQPPITLQDPAAQEQIEKLFEALDDQDDVEDVVSNLE
;
A
#
# COMPACT_ATOMS: atom_id res chain seq x y z
N MET A 1 -40.67 0.07 -6.66
CA MET A 1 -40.36 -0.54 -5.34
C MET A 1 -39.33 0.33 -4.65
N SER A 2 -39.78 1.02 -3.60
CA SER A 2 -39.04 2.04 -2.87
C SER A 2 -38.17 1.38 -1.80
N GLY A 3 -36.84 1.47 -1.93
CA GLY A 3 -35.90 0.78 -1.03
C GLY A 3 -34.63 1.55 -0.67
N HIS A 4 -34.52 2.83 -1.04
CA HIS A 4 -33.35 3.65 -0.71
C HIS A 4 -33.69 4.60 0.44
N SER A 5 -33.51 4.14 1.69
CA SER A 5 -33.55 5.07 2.81
C SER A 5 -32.23 5.87 2.82
N LYS A 6 -32.31 7.19 3.03
CA LYS A 6 -31.14 8.06 3.24
C LYS A 6 -30.15 7.46 4.26
N TRP A 7 -30.67 6.75 5.26
CA TRP A 7 -29.90 6.01 6.25
C TRP A 7 -29.07 4.86 5.64
N SER A 8 -29.64 4.09 4.73
CA SER A 8 -28.92 3.01 4.03
C SER A 8 -27.75 3.52 3.19
N GLN A 9 -27.92 4.68 2.54
CA GLN A 9 -26.87 5.35 1.77
C GLN A 9 -25.77 5.92 2.68
N ILE A 10 -26.13 6.59 3.78
CA ILE A 10 -25.17 7.09 4.78
C ILE A 10 -24.38 5.93 5.40
N LYS A 11 -25.05 4.82 5.75
CA LYS A 11 -24.40 3.62 6.31
C LYS A 11 -23.39 3.03 5.32
N ARG A 12 -23.74 2.90 4.04
CA ARG A 12 -22.83 2.40 3.00
C ARG A 12 -21.64 3.32 2.81
N LYS A 13 -21.87 4.64 2.68
CA LYS A 13 -20.80 5.64 2.54
C LYS A 13 -19.86 5.62 3.74
N LYS A 14 -20.41 5.57 4.96
CA LYS A 14 -19.63 5.49 6.20
C LYS A 14 -18.82 4.19 6.28
N ALA A 15 -19.40 3.05 5.89
CA ALA A 15 -18.69 1.78 5.90
C ALA A 15 -17.47 1.79 4.95
N LEU A 16 -17.61 2.40 3.76
CA LEU A 16 -16.50 2.55 2.81
C LEU A 16 -15.40 3.48 3.37
N THR A 17 -15.77 4.61 3.97
CA THR A 17 -14.79 5.53 4.56
C THR A 17 -14.10 4.93 5.77
N ASP A 18 -14.84 4.21 6.62
CA ASP A 18 -14.29 3.55 7.81
C ASP A 18 -13.37 2.39 7.40
N LYS A 19 -13.70 1.64 6.34
CA LYS A 19 -12.82 0.61 5.74
C LYS A 19 -11.49 1.24 5.29
N LYS A 20 -11.54 2.29 4.45
CA LYS A 20 -10.33 2.96 3.94
C LYS A 20 -9.48 3.53 5.07
N ARG A 21 -10.11 4.16 6.08
CA ARG A 21 -9.40 4.65 7.27
C ARG A 21 -8.76 3.52 8.07
N GLY A 22 -9.46 2.41 8.27
CA GLY A 22 -8.93 1.22 8.94
C GLY A 22 -7.73 0.63 8.22
N GLN A 23 -7.76 0.60 6.88
CA GLN A 23 -6.63 0.17 6.05
C GLN A 23 -5.44 1.11 6.21
N ILE A 24 -5.62 2.43 6.11
CA ILE A 24 -4.55 3.43 6.33
C ILE A 24 -3.91 3.24 7.71
N PHE A 25 -4.72 3.05 8.76
CA PHE A 25 -4.21 2.85 10.13
C PHE A 25 -3.40 1.56 10.26
N SER A 26 -3.84 0.50 9.59
CA SER A 26 -3.15 -0.79 9.57
C SER A 26 -1.81 -0.70 8.82
N LYS A 27 -1.79 -0.01 7.67
CA LYS A 27 -0.58 0.30 6.87
C LYS A 27 0.45 1.04 7.72
N LEU A 28 0.03 2.15 8.34
CA LEU A 28 0.89 2.95 9.22
C LEU A 28 1.39 2.16 10.44
N SER A 29 0.55 1.32 11.05
CA SER A 29 0.96 0.48 12.18
C SER A 29 2.06 -0.52 11.77
N ARG A 30 1.93 -1.16 10.60
CA ARG A 30 2.97 -2.05 10.06
C ARG A 30 4.25 -1.29 9.73
N ALA A 31 4.15 -0.13 9.10
CA ALA A 31 5.30 0.73 8.79
C ALA A 31 6.05 1.17 10.06
N ILE A 32 5.34 1.61 11.11
CA ILE A 32 5.95 1.97 12.40
C ILE A 32 6.63 0.76 13.04
N THR A 33 5.97 -0.40 13.03
CA THR A 33 6.52 -1.64 13.61
C THR A 33 7.81 -2.05 12.89
N LEU A 34 7.82 -1.98 11.55
CA LEU A 34 8.99 -2.31 10.75
C LEU A 34 10.15 -1.34 11.02
N ALA A 35 9.87 -0.03 11.03
CA ALA A 35 10.88 1.00 11.30
C ALA A 35 11.48 0.88 12.71
N ALA A 36 10.65 0.57 13.71
CA ALA A 36 11.08 0.41 15.11
C ALA A 36 12.06 -0.75 15.32
N ARG A 37 12.15 -1.72 14.39
CA ARG A 37 13.16 -2.80 14.46
C ARG A 37 14.59 -2.31 14.37
N LYS A 38 14.83 -1.18 13.70
CA LYS A 38 16.15 -0.54 13.62
C LYS A 38 16.48 0.29 14.87
N GLY A 39 15.55 0.37 15.81
CA GLY A 39 15.67 1.14 17.06
C GLY A 39 14.33 1.77 17.43
N ALA A 40 13.91 1.63 18.69
CA ALA A 40 12.59 2.08 19.15
C ALA A 40 12.53 3.56 19.57
N ASP A 41 13.68 4.27 19.60
CA ASP A 41 13.72 5.70 19.92
C ASP A 41 13.68 6.55 18.63
N PRO A 42 12.60 7.35 18.41
CA PRO A 42 12.48 8.21 17.24
C PRO A 42 13.53 9.33 17.19
N LYS A 43 14.20 9.69 18.30
CA LYS A 43 15.29 10.67 18.27
C LYS A 43 16.53 10.14 17.57
N THR A 44 16.77 8.84 17.65
CA THR A 44 17.91 8.16 17.02
C THR A 44 17.53 7.42 15.73
N ASN A 45 16.23 7.26 15.46
CA ASN A 45 15.71 6.56 14.29
C ASN A 45 14.80 7.49 13.46
N LEU A 46 15.38 8.10 12.43
CA LEU A 46 14.67 9.04 11.54
C LEU A 46 13.53 8.37 10.75
N GLU A 47 13.68 7.10 10.38
CA GLU A 47 12.65 6.35 9.68
C GLU A 47 11.41 6.16 10.56
N LEU A 48 11.64 5.80 11.83
CA LEU A 48 10.57 5.71 12.83
C LEU A 48 9.91 7.08 13.08
N ALA A 49 10.71 8.14 13.22
CA ALA A 49 10.17 9.49 13.42
C ALA A 49 9.23 9.91 12.29
N ARG A 50 9.63 9.68 11.03
CA ARG A 50 8.81 9.97 9.85
C ARG A 50 7.54 9.12 9.79
N ALA A 51 7.63 7.83 10.09
CA ALA A 51 6.47 6.95 10.13
C ALA A 51 5.46 7.38 11.22
N MET A 52 5.94 7.76 12.40
CA MET A 52 5.10 8.29 13.48
C MET A 52 4.48 9.64 13.13
N GLU A 53 5.22 10.52 12.46
CA GLU A 53 4.70 11.81 11.97
C GLU A 53 3.58 11.61 10.96
N LYS A 54 3.80 10.76 9.94
CA LYS A 54 2.78 10.40 8.96
C LYS A 54 1.52 9.85 9.63
N ALA A 55 1.68 9.02 10.66
CA ALA A 55 0.55 8.50 11.41
C ALA A 55 -0.24 9.57 12.17
N ARG A 56 0.43 10.58 12.72
CA ARG A 56 -0.25 11.72 13.35
C ARG A 56 -0.99 12.58 12.34
N ILE A 57 -0.41 12.82 11.15
CA ILE A 57 -1.07 13.54 10.05
C ILE A 57 -2.38 12.83 9.64
N GLU A 58 -2.36 11.51 9.58
CA GLU A 58 -3.54 10.67 9.29
C GLU A 58 -4.49 10.50 10.48
N ASN A 59 -4.28 11.21 11.59
CA ASN A 59 -5.11 11.15 12.80
C ASN A 59 -5.19 9.75 13.42
N VAL A 60 -4.11 8.96 13.36
CA VAL A 60 -3.97 7.72 14.13
C VAL A 60 -3.86 8.09 15.62
N PRO A 61 -4.65 7.47 16.52
CA PRO A 61 -4.53 7.71 17.96
C PRO A 61 -3.11 7.44 18.48
N ASN A 62 -2.59 8.31 19.35
CA ASN A 62 -1.23 8.16 19.90
C ASN A 62 -0.99 6.81 20.59
N GLU A 63 -1.99 6.27 21.29
CA GLU A 63 -1.92 4.94 21.89
C GLU A 63 -1.63 3.84 20.86
N ASN A 64 -2.24 3.93 19.66
CA ASN A 64 -1.99 2.98 18.58
C ASN A 64 -0.56 3.10 18.03
N ILE A 65 -0.03 4.33 17.94
CA ILE A 65 1.34 4.60 17.51
C ILE A 65 2.31 3.98 18.52
N GLU A 66 2.14 4.27 19.81
CA GLU A 66 2.99 3.71 20.88
C GLU A 66 2.94 2.19 20.93
N ARG A 67 1.74 1.61 20.76
CA ARG A 67 1.57 0.16 20.69
C ARG A 67 2.32 -0.44 19.50
N ALA A 68 2.28 0.20 18.34
CA ALA A 68 3.03 -0.25 17.16
C ALA A 68 4.55 -0.22 17.40
N VAL A 69 5.08 0.80 18.09
CA VAL A 69 6.50 0.87 18.47
C VAL A 69 6.87 -0.26 19.43
N LYS A 70 6.05 -0.51 20.45
CA LYS A 70 6.31 -1.55 21.47
C LYS A 70 6.18 -2.97 20.92
N LYS A 71 5.43 -3.16 19.82
CA LYS A 71 5.15 -4.46 19.22
C LYS A 71 6.43 -5.23 18.88
N ILE A 72 7.54 -4.55 18.59
CA ILE A 72 8.85 -5.19 18.29
C ILE A 72 9.37 -6.12 19.41
N SER A 73 8.91 -5.96 20.64
CA SER A 73 9.27 -6.80 21.78
C SER A 73 8.49 -8.13 21.82
N GLU A 74 7.49 -8.31 20.96
CA GLU A 74 6.64 -9.51 20.90
C GLU A 74 7.23 -10.55 19.93
N LYS A 75 7.17 -11.85 20.27
CA LYS A 75 7.76 -12.92 19.44
C LYS A 75 7.26 -12.98 17.99
N ASN A 76 6.05 -12.47 17.70
CA ASN A 76 5.46 -12.48 16.36
C ASN A 76 5.82 -11.25 15.52
N SER A 77 6.31 -10.16 16.12
CA SER A 77 6.64 -8.95 15.37
C SER A 77 7.88 -9.09 14.50
N ASN A 78 8.68 -10.15 14.68
CA ASN A 78 9.85 -10.48 13.86
C ASN A 78 9.49 -11.08 12.48
N GLN A 79 8.21 -11.33 12.21
CA GLN A 79 7.77 -11.94 10.93
C GLN A 79 7.47 -10.92 9.83
N LEU A 80 7.19 -9.65 10.16
CA LEU A 80 6.98 -8.62 9.13
C LEU A 80 8.23 -8.49 8.23
N GLU A 81 8.06 -8.49 6.93
CA GLU A 81 9.10 -8.22 5.96
C GLU A 81 8.59 -7.21 4.93
N GLU A 82 9.53 -6.49 4.32
CA GLU A 82 9.23 -5.58 3.22
C GLU A 82 9.47 -6.30 1.89
N LEU A 83 8.49 -6.20 1.00
CA LEU A 83 8.57 -6.70 -0.36
C LEU A 83 8.62 -5.52 -1.32
N ALA A 84 9.59 -5.57 -2.23
CA ALA A 84 9.63 -4.72 -3.41
C ALA A 84 9.30 -5.59 -4.63
N ILE A 85 8.18 -5.29 -5.26
CA ILE A 85 7.67 -6.00 -6.43
C ILE A 85 7.70 -5.04 -7.61
N GLU A 86 8.27 -5.48 -8.71
CA GLU A 86 8.28 -4.73 -9.96
C GLU A 86 7.33 -5.40 -10.96
N ALA A 87 6.55 -4.59 -11.67
CA ALA A 87 5.64 -5.08 -12.70
C ALA A 87 5.61 -4.12 -13.90
N LEU A 88 5.39 -4.68 -15.08
CA LEU A 88 5.32 -3.94 -16.33
C LEU A 88 3.98 -4.21 -17.00
N ALA A 89 3.22 -3.15 -17.23
CA ALA A 89 1.97 -3.18 -17.98
C ALA A 89 2.24 -2.91 -19.47
N SER A 90 1.19 -2.99 -20.29
CA SER A 90 1.25 -2.57 -21.69
C SER A 90 1.72 -1.11 -21.80
N SER A 91 2.29 -0.74 -22.96
CA SER A 91 2.76 0.62 -23.23
C SER A 91 3.92 1.10 -22.33
N ASN A 92 4.74 0.19 -21.80
CA ASN A 92 5.91 0.47 -20.96
C ASN A 92 5.61 1.18 -19.63
N ILE A 93 4.40 1.03 -19.10
CA ILE A 93 4.06 1.52 -17.77
C ILE A 93 4.68 0.61 -16.72
N ALA A 94 5.69 1.13 -16.03
CA ALA A 94 6.40 0.47 -14.95
C ALA A 94 5.68 0.74 -13.63
N LEU A 95 5.52 -0.32 -12.83
CA LEU A 95 4.98 -0.26 -11.48
C LEU A 95 6.03 -0.77 -10.50
N LYS A 96 6.22 -0.04 -9.41
CA LYS A 96 6.94 -0.44 -8.20
C LYS A 96 5.94 -0.52 -7.07
N ILE A 97 5.67 -1.74 -6.63
CA ILE A 97 4.73 -2.04 -5.56
C ILE A 97 5.56 -2.37 -4.32
N ARG A 98 5.36 -1.59 -3.25
CA ARG A 98 5.96 -1.83 -1.94
C ARG A 98 4.89 -2.42 -1.03
N ALA A 99 5.19 -3.55 -0.40
CA ALA A 99 4.29 -4.20 0.55
C ALA A 99 5.01 -4.54 1.85
N ILE A 100 4.29 -4.56 2.96
CA ILE A 100 4.78 -5.04 4.25
C ILE A 100 3.90 -6.21 4.69
N THR A 101 4.47 -7.38 4.90
CA THR A 101 3.67 -8.59 5.17
C THR A 101 4.35 -9.49 6.17
N ASP A 102 3.57 -10.30 6.89
CA ASP A 102 4.04 -11.42 7.70
C ASP A 102 4.16 -12.73 6.91
N ASN A 103 3.70 -12.74 5.66
CA ASN A 103 3.69 -13.92 4.80
C ASN A 103 3.91 -13.54 3.33
N ARG A 104 5.18 -13.55 2.91
CA ARG A 104 5.59 -13.27 1.53
C ARG A 104 4.85 -14.08 0.47
N ASN A 105 4.66 -15.38 0.69
CA ASN A 105 4.06 -16.24 -0.33
C ASN A 105 2.59 -15.89 -0.57
N ARG A 106 1.85 -15.60 0.50
CA ARG A 106 0.45 -15.14 0.42
C ARG A 106 0.36 -13.81 -0.34
N THR A 107 1.13 -12.81 0.08
CA THR A 107 1.09 -11.47 -0.51
C THR A 107 1.53 -11.48 -1.98
N LEU A 108 2.59 -12.23 -2.33
CA LEU A 108 3.02 -12.38 -3.73
C LEU A 108 1.95 -13.06 -4.59
N ALA A 109 1.27 -14.08 -4.07
CA ALA A 109 0.21 -14.76 -4.81
C ALA A 109 -1.00 -13.85 -5.05
N GLU A 110 -1.41 -13.09 -4.04
CA GLU A 110 -2.50 -12.10 -4.14
C GLU A 110 -2.16 -10.99 -5.14
N ILE A 111 -0.97 -10.37 -5.03
CA ILE A 111 -0.53 -9.33 -5.96
C ILE A 111 -0.40 -9.89 -7.38
N LYS A 112 0.18 -11.09 -7.55
CA LYS A 112 0.27 -11.74 -8.86
C LYS A 112 -1.10 -11.95 -9.49
N LYS A 113 -2.10 -12.33 -8.69
CA LYS A 113 -3.48 -12.50 -9.16
C LYS A 113 -4.06 -11.16 -9.62
N ILE A 114 -3.94 -10.11 -8.80
CA ILE A 114 -4.39 -8.76 -9.16
C ILE A 114 -3.75 -8.34 -10.49
N LEU A 115 -2.42 -8.41 -10.61
CA LEU A 115 -1.72 -8.04 -11.85
C LEU A 115 -2.21 -8.85 -13.06
N ALA A 116 -2.43 -10.16 -12.90
CA ALA A 116 -2.92 -11.02 -13.97
C ALA A 116 -4.33 -10.65 -14.44
N ASP A 117 -5.22 -10.26 -13.53
CA ASP A 117 -6.60 -9.82 -13.85
C ASP A 117 -6.59 -8.56 -14.75
N PHE A 118 -5.51 -7.76 -14.70
CA PHE A 118 -5.31 -6.57 -15.55
C PHE A 118 -4.32 -6.78 -16.70
N GLY A 119 -3.84 -8.00 -16.94
CA GLY A 119 -2.89 -8.30 -18.02
C GLY A 119 -1.46 -7.80 -17.76
N VAL A 120 -1.13 -7.44 -16.53
CA VAL A 120 0.18 -6.93 -16.11
C VAL A 120 1.06 -8.07 -15.61
N LYS A 121 2.35 -8.03 -15.91
CA LYS A 121 3.30 -9.07 -15.52
C LYS A 121 4.32 -8.57 -14.53
N MET A 122 4.58 -9.36 -13.49
CA MET A 122 5.74 -9.13 -12.61
C MET A 122 7.04 -9.35 -13.39
N VAL A 123 8.04 -8.56 -13.07
CA VAL A 123 9.38 -8.67 -13.61
C VAL A 123 10.39 -8.92 -12.49
N GLN A 124 11.61 -9.29 -12.86
CA GLN A 124 12.67 -9.51 -11.89
C GLN A 124 13.03 -8.19 -11.18
N PRO A 125 13.24 -8.20 -9.85
CA PRO A 125 13.63 -6.98 -9.12
C PRO A 125 14.84 -6.30 -9.76
N GLY A 126 14.78 -4.97 -9.94
CA GLY A 126 15.82 -4.17 -10.58
C GLY A 126 15.68 -3.99 -12.09
N SER A 127 14.75 -4.70 -12.74
CA SER A 127 14.59 -4.64 -14.21
C SER A 127 14.07 -3.29 -14.71
N LEU A 128 13.34 -2.55 -13.87
CA LEU A 128 12.64 -1.33 -14.28
C LEU A 128 13.35 -0.05 -13.83
N GLN A 129 14.51 -0.12 -13.16
CA GLN A 129 15.18 1.07 -12.61
C GLN A 129 15.41 2.17 -13.65
N TRP A 130 15.77 1.80 -14.88
CA TRP A 130 16.03 2.74 -15.97
C TRP A 130 14.78 3.49 -16.45
N LEU A 131 13.58 2.91 -16.32
CA LEU A 131 12.31 3.54 -16.75
C LEU A 131 11.89 4.69 -15.84
N PHE A 132 12.22 4.64 -14.55
CA PHE A 132 11.90 5.72 -13.60
C PHE A 132 12.79 6.96 -13.76
N GLY A 133 13.83 6.89 -14.61
CA GLY A 133 14.64 8.06 -15.01
C GLY A 133 14.24 8.67 -16.34
N GLN A 134 13.26 8.08 -17.05
CA GLN A 134 12.72 8.62 -18.30
C GLN A 134 11.60 9.62 -18.03
N PRO A 135 11.24 10.48 -19.00
CA PRO A 135 10.03 11.29 -18.92
C PRO A 135 8.80 10.41 -18.62
N PRO A 136 7.85 10.91 -17.82
CA PRO A 136 6.64 10.16 -17.50
C PRO A 136 5.82 9.87 -18.77
N ILE A 137 5.06 8.77 -18.72
CA ILE A 137 4.24 8.29 -19.82
C ILE A 137 2.82 8.84 -19.65
N THR A 138 2.34 9.53 -20.68
CA THR A 138 0.94 9.94 -20.76
C THR A 138 0.17 8.92 -21.61
N LEU A 139 -0.90 8.35 -21.06
CA LEU A 139 -1.86 7.57 -21.83
C LEU A 139 -2.84 8.49 -22.55
N GLN A 140 -3.08 8.27 -23.84
CA GLN A 140 -4.07 9.04 -24.60
C GLN A 140 -5.43 8.34 -24.72
N ASP A 141 -5.46 7.01 -24.58
CA ASP A 141 -6.68 6.23 -24.68
C ASP A 141 -7.43 6.21 -23.32
N PRO A 142 -8.67 6.75 -23.26
CA PRO A 142 -9.45 6.76 -22.03
C PRO A 142 -9.74 5.35 -21.48
N ALA A 143 -9.89 4.34 -22.34
CA ALA A 143 -10.14 2.97 -21.89
C ALA A 143 -8.91 2.38 -21.18
N ALA A 144 -7.72 2.66 -21.72
CA ALA A 144 -6.46 2.26 -21.09
C ALA A 144 -6.22 2.99 -19.76
N GLN A 145 -6.56 4.28 -19.68
CA GLN A 145 -6.50 5.05 -18.44
C GLN A 145 -7.41 4.42 -17.37
N GLU A 146 -8.68 4.16 -17.70
CA GLU A 146 -9.64 3.56 -16.75
C GLU A 146 -9.18 2.17 -16.27
N GLN A 147 -8.60 1.36 -17.15
CA GLN A 147 -8.06 0.05 -16.78
C GLN A 147 -6.89 0.17 -15.79
N ILE A 148 -5.99 1.13 -16.00
CA ILE A 148 -4.84 1.38 -15.12
C ILE A 148 -5.29 1.97 -13.78
N GLU A 149 -6.26 2.88 -13.75
CA GLU A 149 -6.83 3.41 -12.52
C GLU A 149 -7.45 2.29 -11.66
N LYS A 150 -8.22 1.39 -12.27
CA LYS A 150 -8.78 0.22 -11.59
C LYS A 150 -7.71 -0.72 -11.06
N LEU A 151 -6.58 -0.86 -11.77
CA LEU A 151 -5.43 -1.62 -11.29
C LEU A 151 -4.83 -0.98 -10.05
N PHE A 152 -4.62 0.34 -10.05
CA PHE A 152 -4.12 1.06 -8.86
C PHE A 152 -5.08 0.92 -7.68
N GLU A 153 -6.39 1.06 -7.91
CA GLU A 153 -7.38 0.87 -6.85
C GLU A 153 -7.35 -0.56 -6.30
N ALA A 154 -7.27 -1.59 -7.16
CA ALA A 154 -7.20 -2.98 -6.73
C ALA A 154 -5.92 -3.30 -5.93
N LEU A 155 -4.79 -2.70 -6.30
CA LEU A 155 -3.53 -2.82 -5.56
C LEU A 155 -3.59 -2.09 -4.22
N ASP A 156 -4.15 -0.87 -4.17
CA ASP A 156 -4.28 -0.11 -2.91
C ASP A 156 -5.26 -0.76 -1.93
N ASP A 157 -6.31 -1.40 -2.44
CA ASP A 157 -7.27 -2.17 -1.65
C ASP A 157 -6.68 -3.47 -1.08
N GLN A 158 -5.53 -3.94 -1.58
CA GLN A 158 -4.81 -5.08 -1.00
C GLN A 158 -4.14 -4.65 0.30
N ASP A 159 -4.46 -5.34 1.40
CA ASP A 159 -4.12 -4.87 2.74
C ASP A 159 -2.61 -4.79 3.00
N ASP A 160 -1.79 -5.64 2.39
CA ASP A 160 -0.33 -5.65 2.59
C ASP A 160 0.41 -4.58 1.78
N VAL A 161 -0.19 -4.10 0.67
CA VAL A 161 0.39 -3.07 -0.20
C VAL A 161 0.41 -1.73 0.53
N GLU A 162 1.60 -1.17 0.64
CA GLU A 162 1.85 0.09 1.33
C GLU A 162 1.92 1.27 0.37
N ASP A 163 2.46 1.05 -0.82
CA ASP A 163 2.68 2.10 -1.81
C ASP A 163 2.80 1.51 -3.20
N VAL A 164 2.33 2.26 -4.21
CA VAL A 164 2.46 1.90 -5.62
C VAL A 164 2.96 3.13 -6.37
N VAL A 165 4.18 3.05 -6.88
CA VAL A 165 4.81 4.10 -7.67
C VAL A 165 4.81 3.68 -9.13
N SER A 166 4.51 4.61 -10.04
CA SER A 166 4.58 4.36 -11.47
C SER A 166 5.35 5.45 -12.21
N ASN A 167 5.68 5.19 -13.47
CA ASN A 167 6.19 6.20 -14.41
C ASN A 167 5.06 6.83 -15.25
N LEU A 168 3.80 6.68 -14.84
CA LEU A 168 2.67 7.37 -15.45
C LEU A 168 2.61 8.81 -14.94
N GLU A 169 2.17 9.74 -15.78
CA GLU A 169 1.86 11.13 -15.41
C GLU A 169 0.55 11.26 -14.62
#